data_AF-A0A914CVT3-F1
#
_entry.id   AF-A0A914CVT3-F1
#
_cell.length_a   1.000
_cell.length_b   1.000
_cell.length_c   1.000
_cell.angle_alpha   90.00
_cell.angle_beta   90.00
_cell.angle_gamma   90.00
#
_symmetry.space_group_name_H-M   'P 1'
#
loop_
_entity.id
_entity.type
_entity.pdbx_description
1 polymer ?
#
loop_
_entity_poly.entity_id
_entity_poly.type
_entity_poly.pdbx_seq_one_letter_code
_entity_poly.pdbx_strand_id
1 'polypeptide(L)'
;MALFCRKNSPPRIYVPPNLLGRVIGVHGSVAKKLEETTNCRIIFPPRGQDKPIEIISQHSANSVERCYDSIELIVIEARKKMRFTHFIMFPLSLDENFKQCYKKFQDEVRNLKDIPDDLDSIFMTPEKIHFTIVPLWLFSSEDEKKARDSLRQIVRDKLKPILNGEQLKIQVKGLRHFGGEEPSMARVVWAKSDCGKLQEMAQIIADEMRKTGLTSNKREKVTLHMTVINTTYSKEEGEEIIQEVGQVTSAMKKTRFIDATAILEMFKDYDFGEIEIDQIRICQMGGTDEYTKGYPTVSMHKFVE
;
A
#
# COMPACT_ATOMS: atom_id res chain seq x y z
N MET A 1 -13.00 47.62 0.78
CA MET A 1 -13.42 46.20 0.86
C MET A 1 -12.38 45.44 1.65
N ALA A 2 -12.63 45.19 2.94
CA ALA A 2 -11.68 44.49 3.78
C ALA A 2 -11.61 43.02 3.37
N LEU A 3 -10.45 42.56 2.89
CA LEU A 3 -10.17 41.12 2.86
C LEU A 3 -10.34 40.60 4.29
N PHE A 4 -11.19 39.60 4.48
CA PHE A 4 -11.24 38.83 5.72
C PHE A 4 -10.02 37.88 5.78
N CYS A 5 -8.82 38.45 5.68
CA CYS A 5 -7.53 37.87 6.03
C CYS A 5 -6.93 38.74 7.14
N ARG A 6 -7.55 38.76 8.33
CA ARG A 6 -6.89 39.32 9.50
C ARG A 6 -6.15 38.22 10.25
N LYS A 7 -4.82 38.23 10.05
CA LYS A 7 -3.73 37.71 10.89
C LYS A 7 -3.22 36.26 10.74
N ASN A 8 -3.85 35.38 9.97
CA ASN A 8 -3.26 34.08 9.60
C ASN A 8 -3.28 33.93 8.07
N SER A 9 -2.24 33.32 7.49
CA SER A 9 -2.16 33.04 6.05
C SER A 9 -3.45 32.39 5.53
N PRO A 10 -3.87 32.64 4.27
CA PRO A 10 -5.08 32.04 3.72
C PRO A 10 -5.02 30.52 3.89
N PRO A 11 -6.15 29.84 4.18
CA PRO A 11 -6.19 28.39 4.27
C PRO A 11 -5.60 27.77 3.01
N ARG A 12 -4.58 26.95 3.21
CA ARG A 12 -3.82 26.28 2.16
C ARG A 12 -4.17 24.80 2.20
N ILE A 13 -4.58 24.26 1.06
CA ILE A 13 -4.84 22.83 0.91
C ILE A 13 -3.80 22.24 -0.04
N TYR A 14 -3.08 21.24 0.43
CA TYR A 14 -2.18 20.49 -0.42
C TYR A 14 -2.99 19.44 -1.21
N VAL A 15 -2.89 19.48 -2.53
CA VAL A 15 -3.50 18.49 -3.42
C VAL A 15 -2.40 17.87 -4.28
N PRO A 16 -2.21 16.55 -4.24
CA PRO A 16 -1.22 15.88 -5.06
C PRO A 16 -1.35 16.26 -6.54
N PRO A 17 -0.25 16.50 -7.27
CA PRO A 17 -0.32 16.96 -8.66
C PRO A 17 -1.16 16.07 -9.59
N ASN A 18 -1.12 14.76 -9.39
CA ASN A 18 -1.92 13.78 -10.13
C ASN A 18 -3.44 13.85 -9.85
N LEU A 19 -3.85 14.52 -8.77
CA LEU A 19 -5.26 14.71 -8.39
C LEU A 19 -5.77 16.13 -8.68
N LEU A 20 -4.90 17.10 -8.96
CA LEU A 20 -5.29 18.49 -9.25
C LEU A 20 -6.33 18.59 -10.38
N GLY A 21 -6.19 17.78 -11.43
CA GLY A 21 -7.15 17.74 -12.53
C GLY A 21 -8.59 17.41 -12.11
N ARG A 22 -8.78 16.70 -10.99
CA ARG A 22 -10.11 16.38 -10.44
C ARG A 22 -10.75 17.56 -9.73
N VAL A 23 -9.95 18.42 -9.11
CA VAL A 23 -10.41 19.66 -8.46
C VAL A 23 -10.70 20.75 -9.50
N ILE A 24 -9.87 20.84 -10.56
CA ILE A 24 -10.07 21.79 -11.66
C ILE A 24 -11.31 21.39 -12.47
N GLY A 25 -11.42 20.12 -12.85
CA GLY A 25 -12.48 19.62 -13.73
C GLY A 25 -12.28 20.00 -15.20
N VAL A 26 -13.08 19.39 -16.08
CA VAL A 26 -13.04 19.66 -17.52
C VAL A 26 -13.35 21.13 -17.78
N HIS A 27 -12.46 21.84 -18.47
CA HIS A 27 -12.52 23.30 -18.70
C HIS A 27 -12.68 24.15 -17.42
N GLY A 28 -12.22 23.66 -16.27
CA GLY A 28 -12.34 24.38 -15.00
C GLY A 28 -13.73 24.33 -14.37
N SER A 29 -14.63 23.47 -14.86
CA SER A 29 -16.04 23.41 -14.46
C SER A 29 -16.24 23.16 -12.96
N VAL A 30 -15.45 22.27 -12.37
CA VAL A 30 -15.55 21.93 -10.94
C VAL A 30 -15.09 23.10 -10.08
N ALA A 31 -13.92 23.68 -10.39
CA ALA A 31 -13.40 24.84 -9.69
C ALA A 31 -14.37 26.02 -9.75
N LYS A 32 -14.91 26.35 -10.93
CA LYS A 32 -15.91 27.43 -11.10
C LYS A 32 -17.14 27.21 -10.23
N LYS A 33 -17.69 25.99 -10.24
CA LYS A 33 -18.85 25.64 -9.41
C LYS A 33 -18.56 25.78 -7.92
N LEU A 34 -17.37 25.37 -7.46
CA LEU A 34 -16.96 25.56 -6.07
C LEU A 34 -16.86 27.05 -5.72
N GLU A 35 -16.17 27.84 -6.55
CA GLU A 35 -16.04 29.29 -6.36
C GLU A 35 -17.41 29.99 -6.26
N GLU A 36 -18.35 29.67 -7.15
CA GLU A 36 -19.71 30.21 -7.17
C GLU A 36 -20.53 29.81 -5.93
N THR A 37 -20.53 28.52 -5.58
CA THR A 37 -21.37 27.99 -4.49
C THR A 37 -20.87 28.38 -3.10
N THR A 38 -19.56 28.57 -2.93
CA THR A 38 -18.96 28.93 -1.64
C THR A 38 -18.65 30.42 -1.52
N ASN A 39 -18.77 31.20 -2.60
CA ASN A 39 -18.32 32.59 -2.70
C ASN A 39 -16.83 32.73 -2.36
N CYS A 40 -16.01 31.88 -2.99
CA CYS A 40 -14.55 31.84 -2.83
C CYS A 40 -13.86 32.04 -4.18
N ARG A 41 -12.56 32.30 -4.11
CA ARG A 41 -11.63 32.20 -5.24
C ARG A 41 -10.58 31.16 -4.89
N ILE A 42 -10.31 30.25 -5.83
CA ILE A 42 -9.35 29.17 -5.72
C ILE A 42 -8.15 29.52 -6.59
N ILE A 43 -6.97 29.63 -5.97
CA ILE A 43 -5.72 29.94 -6.65
C ILE A 43 -4.89 28.66 -6.73
N PHE A 44 -4.80 28.11 -7.93
CA PHE A 44 -4.01 26.92 -8.21
C PHE A 44 -2.51 27.26 -8.34
N PRO A 45 -1.61 26.35 -7.94
CA PRO A 45 -0.19 26.53 -8.17
C PRO A 45 0.11 26.55 -9.69
N PRO A 46 1.20 27.23 -10.12
CA PRO A 46 1.66 27.14 -11.50
C PRO A 46 1.92 25.69 -11.91
N ARG A 47 1.72 25.38 -13.19
CA ARG A 47 1.94 24.03 -13.72
C ARG A 47 3.35 23.52 -13.39
N GLY A 48 3.44 22.30 -12.87
CA GLY A 48 4.70 21.67 -12.50
C GLY A 48 5.26 22.08 -11.13
N GLN A 49 4.60 22.97 -10.39
CA GLN A 49 4.99 23.31 -9.02
C GLN A 49 4.21 22.47 -8.01
N ASP A 50 4.95 21.85 -7.10
CA ASP A 50 4.40 21.11 -5.97
C ASP A 50 4.10 22.07 -4.80
N LYS A 51 3.04 22.86 -4.95
CA LYS A 51 2.63 23.88 -3.97
C LYS A 51 1.15 23.74 -3.60
N PRO A 52 0.75 24.10 -2.37
CA PRO A 52 -0.65 24.12 -1.98
C PRO A 52 -1.51 25.06 -2.83
N ILE A 53 -2.79 24.73 -2.95
CA ILE A 53 -3.83 25.63 -3.44
C ILE A 53 -4.14 26.66 -2.35
N GLU A 54 -4.33 27.92 -2.73
CA GLU A 54 -4.79 28.97 -1.81
C GLU A 54 -6.27 29.26 -2.02
N ILE A 55 -7.02 29.38 -0.92
CA ILE A 55 -8.46 29.69 -0.94
C ILE A 55 -8.66 31.06 -0.29
N ILE A 56 -9.30 31.98 -1.01
CA ILE A 56 -9.63 33.32 -0.51
C ILE A 56 -11.12 33.60 -0.63
N SER A 57 -11.69 34.34 0.34
CA SER A 57 -13.07 34.84 0.27
C SER A 57 -13.14 36.26 0.84
N GLN A 58 -13.98 37.10 0.24
CA GLN A 58 -14.31 38.42 0.78
C GLN A 58 -15.57 38.38 1.65
N HIS A 59 -16.25 37.22 1.74
CA HIS A 59 -17.54 37.10 2.40
C HIS A 59 -17.42 36.67 3.86
N SER A 60 -16.83 35.50 4.12
CA SER A 60 -16.70 34.98 5.49
C SER A 60 -15.63 33.89 5.60
N ALA A 61 -15.16 33.62 6.82
CA ALA A 61 -14.31 32.46 7.10
C ALA A 61 -15.04 31.13 6.79
N ASN A 62 -16.33 31.03 7.12
CA ASN A 62 -17.15 29.85 6.83
C ASN A 62 -17.28 29.54 5.33
N SER A 63 -17.20 30.56 4.47
CA SER A 63 -17.12 30.35 3.02
C SER A 63 -15.84 29.61 2.64
N VAL A 64 -14.71 29.99 3.22
CA VAL A 64 -13.41 29.35 2.97
C VAL A 64 -13.38 27.93 3.50
N GLU A 65 -13.91 27.69 4.71
CA GLU A 65 -14.01 26.36 5.31
C GLU A 65 -14.85 25.41 4.44
N ARG A 66 -16.06 25.82 4.01
CA ARG A 66 -16.89 25.01 3.11
C ARG A 66 -16.21 24.70 1.78
N CYS A 67 -15.44 25.64 1.24
CA CYS A 67 -14.67 25.44 0.01
C CYS A 67 -13.53 24.43 0.23
N TYR A 68 -12.81 24.57 1.35
CA TYR A 68 -11.77 23.64 1.77
C TYR A 68 -12.31 22.21 1.89
N ASP A 69 -13.39 22.02 2.64
CA ASP A 69 -14.02 20.71 2.86
C ASP A 69 -14.49 20.09 1.53
N SER A 70 -15.04 20.92 0.64
CA SER A 70 -15.50 20.45 -0.68
C SER A 70 -14.33 19.98 -1.56
N ILE A 71 -13.18 20.68 -1.52
CA ILE A 71 -11.97 20.24 -2.22
C ILE A 71 -11.43 18.95 -1.59
N GLU A 72 -11.39 18.86 -0.26
CA GLU A 72 -10.93 17.68 0.46
C GLU A 72 -11.76 16.44 0.09
N LEU A 73 -13.09 16.57 0.06
CA LEU A 73 -13.99 15.49 -0.37
C LEU A 73 -13.72 15.04 -1.81
N ILE A 74 -13.52 15.97 -2.75
CA ILE A 74 -13.16 15.63 -4.14
C ILE A 74 -11.85 14.85 -4.18
N VAL A 75 -10.84 15.27 -3.41
CA VAL A 75 -9.54 14.60 -3.35
C VAL A 75 -9.66 13.20 -2.75
N ILE A 76 -10.44 13.02 -1.68
CA ILE A 76 -10.72 11.71 -1.08
C ILE A 76 -11.38 10.78 -2.10
N GLU A 77 -12.42 11.23 -2.80
CA GLU A 77 -13.13 10.43 -3.80
C GLU A 77 -12.27 10.12 -5.04
N ALA A 78 -11.41 11.07 -5.45
CA ALA A 78 -10.45 10.85 -6.51
C ALA A 78 -9.40 9.80 -6.11
N ARG A 79 -8.86 9.89 -4.89
CA ARG A 79 -7.86 8.98 -4.34
C ARG A 79 -8.37 7.54 -4.31
N LYS A 80 -9.64 7.33 -3.94
CA LYS A 80 -10.30 6.00 -3.92
C LYS A 80 -10.31 5.28 -5.28
N LYS A 81 -10.15 6.02 -6.39
CA LYS A 81 -10.13 5.48 -7.76
C LYS A 81 -8.72 5.18 -8.26
N MET A 82 -7.69 5.56 -7.51
CA MET A 82 -6.29 5.37 -7.89
C MET A 82 -5.76 4.01 -7.44
N ARG A 83 -4.72 3.52 -8.13
CA ARG A 83 -3.96 2.35 -7.68
C ARG A 83 -3.16 2.70 -6.42
N PHE A 84 -2.97 1.72 -5.55
CA PHE A 84 -2.07 1.84 -4.42
C PHE A 84 -0.62 1.99 -4.90
N THR A 85 0.16 2.78 -4.18
CA THR A 85 1.58 3.05 -4.48
C THR A 85 2.51 2.50 -3.41
N HIS A 86 2.01 2.31 -2.20
CA HIS A 86 2.78 1.88 -1.05
C HIS A 86 1.99 0.86 -0.24
N PHE A 87 2.63 0.27 0.76
CA PHE A 87 2.00 -0.62 1.71
C PHE A 87 2.80 -0.66 3.00
N ILE A 88 2.12 -1.06 4.08
CA ILE A 88 2.73 -1.36 5.36
C ILE A 88 2.95 -2.87 5.46
N MET A 89 4.12 -3.28 5.94
CA MET A 89 4.45 -4.70 6.11
C MET A 89 5.23 -5.02 7.38
N PHE A 90 5.11 -6.26 7.84
CA PHE A 90 6.13 -6.92 8.66
C PHE A 90 7.13 -7.61 7.73
N PRO A 91 8.40 -7.18 7.70
CA PRO A 91 9.41 -7.79 6.84
C PRO A 91 9.86 -9.13 7.41
N LEU A 92 9.91 -10.16 6.56
CA LEU A 92 10.45 -11.49 6.94
C LEU A 92 11.81 -11.73 6.28
N SER A 93 12.13 -10.99 5.22
CA SER A 93 13.37 -11.09 4.45
C SER A 93 14.63 -10.58 5.15
N LEU A 94 14.51 -10.09 6.38
CA LEU A 94 15.64 -9.55 7.16
C LEU A 94 16.38 -10.62 7.94
N ASP A 95 15.72 -11.74 8.23
CA ASP A 95 16.34 -12.90 8.86
C ASP A 95 16.95 -13.80 7.77
N GLU A 96 18.27 -13.96 7.78
CA GLU A 96 18.99 -14.77 6.79
C GLU A 96 18.66 -16.26 6.90
N ASN A 97 18.42 -16.78 8.11
CA ASN A 97 18.05 -18.18 8.30
C ASN A 97 16.65 -18.43 7.73
N PHE A 98 15.70 -17.53 8.00
CA PHE A 98 14.35 -17.61 7.45
C PHE A 98 14.37 -17.51 5.91
N LYS A 99 15.20 -16.63 5.34
CA LYS A 99 15.42 -16.58 3.88
C LYS A 99 15.99 -17.88 3.32
N GLN A 100 16.91 -18.53 4.02
CA GLN A 100 17.45 -19.83 3.59
C GLN A 100 16.39 -20.93 3.64
N CYS A 101 15.55 -20.97 4.68
CA CYS A 101 14.40 -21.87 4.75
C CYS A 101 13.43 -21.63 3.58
N TYR A 102 13.16 -20.37 3.25
CA TYR A 102 12.34 -20.04 2.08
C TYR A 102 12.98 -20.46 0.75
N LYS A 103 14.30 -20.24 0.57
CA LYS A 103 15.02 -20.70 -0.63
C LYS A 103 14.97 -22.23 -0.78
N LYS A 104 15.15 -22.95 0.33
CA LYS A 104 15.01 -24.41 0.36
C LYS A 104 13.61 -24.86 -0.07
N PHE A 105 12.57 -24.19 0.42
CA PHE A 105 11.20 -24.43 -0.06
C PHE A 105 11.08 -24.24 -1.59
N GLN A 106 11.64 -23.16 -2.13
CA GLN A 106 11.62 -22.93 -3.59
C GLN A 106 12.31 -24.08 -4.34
N ASP A 107 13.47 -24.54 -3.86
CA ASP A 107 14.21 -25.64 -4.48
C ASP A 107 13.46 -26.97 -4.39
N GLU A 108 12.77 -27.25 -3.28
CA GLU A 108 11.94 -28.45 -3.13
C GLU A 108 10.73 -28.43 -4.06
N VAL A 109 10.07 -27.27 -4.20
CA VAL A 109 8.95 -27.10 -5.15
C VAL A 109 9.43 -27.26 -6.59
N ARG A 110 10.62 -26.79 -6.95
CA ARG A 110 11.21 -26.99 -8.29
C ARG A 110 11.42 -28.47 -8.65
N ASN A 111 11.55 -29.34 -7.65
CA ASN A 111 11.74 -30.77 -7.87
C ASN A 111 10.42 -31.54 -8.02
N LEU A 112 9.26 -30.88 -7.89
CA LEU A 112 7.98 -31.50 -8.18
C LEU A 112 7.84 -31.79 -9.67
N LYS A 113 7.09 -32.86 -9.99
CA LYS A 113 6.58 -33.09 -11.34
C LYS A 113 5.40 -32.15 -11.60
N ASP A 114 5.17 -31.82 -12.86
CA ASP A 114 3.99 -31.06 -13.32
C ASP A 114 3.85 -29.66 -12.70
N ILE A 115 4.98 -28.97 -12.50
CA ILE A 115 5.00 -27.55 -12.08
C ILE A 115 4.86 -26.60 -13.29
N PRO A 116 4.32 -25.38 -13.09
CA PRO A 116 4.23 -24.39 -14.16
C PRO A 116 5.61 -24.01 -14.74
N ASP A 117 5.73 -23.92 -16.06
CA ASP A 117 6.99 -23.57 -16.73
C ASP A 117 7.55 -22.20 -16.32
N ASP A 118 6.68 -21.27 -15.93
CA ASP A 118 7.04 -19.91 -15.52
C ASP A 118 7.18 -19.75 -13.99
N LEU A 119 7.24 -20.86 -13.24
CA LEU A 119 7.27 -20.89 -11.77
C LEU A 119 8.31 -19.91 -11.19
N ASP A 120 9.52 -19.86 -11.76
CA ASP A 120 10.58 -18.97 -11.28
C ASP A 120 10.23 -17.48 -11.40
N SER A 121 9.42 -17.11 -12.39
CA SER A 121 8.98 -15.72 -12.57
C SER A 121 7.88 -15.31 -11.61
N ILE A 122 7.08 -16.28 -11.14
CA ILE A 122 5.93 -16.05 -10.25
C ILE A 122 6.27 -16.29 -8.79
N PHE A 123 7.41 -16.91 -8.48
CA PHE A 123 7.93 -16.99 -7.13
C PHE A 123 8.23 -15.60 -6.56
N MET A 124 7.89 -15.41 -5.29
CA MET A 124 8.36 -14.24 -4.57
C MET A 124 9.87 -14.32 -4.40
N THR A 125 10.54 -13.21 -4.71
CA THR A 125 11.97 -13.05 -4.45
C THR A 125 12.25 -13.14 -2.94
N PRO A 126 13.27 -13.89 -2.48
CA PRO A 126 13.57 -14.04 -1.05
C PRO A 126 13.77 -12.70 -0.33
N GLU A 127 14.31 -11.69 -0.99
CA GLU A 127 14.54 -10.35 -0.43
C GLU A 127 13.24 -9.55 -0.24
N LYS A 128 12.12 -10.05 -0.76
CA LYS A 128 10.79 -9.43 -0.74
C LYS A 128 9.74 -10.25 0.02
N ILE A 129 10.08 -11.33 0.72
CA ILE A 129 9.11 -12.06 1.54
C ILE A 129 8.71 -11.23 2.78
N HIS A 130 7.39 -11.12 3.01
CA HIS A 130 6.82 -10.26 4.04
C HIS A 130 5.36 -10.62 4.32
N PHE A 131 4.82 -10.12 5.43
CA PHE A 131 3.38 -10.02 5.64
C PHE A 131 2.87 -8.63 5.28
N THR A 132 2.02 -8.51 4.27
CA THR A 132 1.35 -7.25 3.95
C THR A 132 0.24 -6.96 4.96
N ILE A 133 0.18 -5.74 5.49
CA ILE A 133 -0.83 -5.30 6.46
C ILE A 133 -1.90 -4.46 5.76
N VAL A 134 -1.50 -3.34 5.16
CA VAL A 134 -2.43 -2.39 4.55
C VAL A 134 -1.78 -1.66 3.37
N PRO A 135 -2.43 -1.62 2.20
CA PRO A 135 -1.95 -0.84 1.06
C PRO A 135 -2.30 0.64 1.23
N LEU A 136 -1.49 1.55 0.67
CA LEU A 136 -1.58 2.99 0.86
C LEU A 136 -1.56 3.75 -0.48
N TRP A 137 -2.27 4.87 -0.52
CA TRP A 137 -2.21 5.89 -1.56
C TRP A 137 -1.32 7.03 -1.07
N LEU A 138 -0.01 6.95 -1.35
CA LEU A 138 0.92 8.05 -1.07
C LEU A 138 1.36 8.65 -2.41
N PHE A 139 0.95 9.88 -2.68
CA PHE A 139 1.18 10.58 -3.95
C PHE A 139 2.06 11.83 -3.79
N SER A 140 2.49 12.12 -2.57
CA SER A 140 3.33 13.26 -2.24
C SER A 140 4.17 12.99 -1.00
N SER A 141 5.17 13.86 -0.78
CA SER A 141 5.96 13.89 0.45
C SER A 141 5.12 14.18 1.70
N GLU A 142 4.04 14.96 1.57
CA GLU A 142 3.11 15.21 2.68
C GLU A 142 2.29 13.96 3.03
N ASP A 143 1.85 13.18 2.03
CA ASP A 143 1.21 11.88 2.27
C ASP A 143 2.18 10.92 2.99
N GLU A 144 3.42 10.84 2.53
CA GLU A 144 4.46 10.00 3.15
C GLU A 144 4.78 10.43 4.59
N LYS A 145 4.88 11.73 4.84
CA LYS A 145 5.08 12.28 6.17
C LYS A 145 3.91 11.94 7.09
N LYS A 146 2.67 12.17 6.64
CA LYS A 146 1.45 11.81 7.40
C LYS A 146 1.41 10.32 7.72
N ALA A 147 1.73 9.44 6.76
CA ALA A 147 1.76 8.00 6.97
C ALA A 147 2.85 7.58 7.97
N ARG A 148 4.06 8.14 7.83
CA ARG A 148 5.20 7.90 8.73
C ARG A 148 4.89 8.32 10.17
N ASP A 149 4.34 9.51 10.34
CA ASP A 149 4.01 10.04 11.67
C ASP A 149 2.88 9.24 12.31
N SER A 150 1.85 8.87 11.54
CA SER A 150 0.76 8.01 12.01
C SER A 150 1.27 6.64 12.43
N LEU A 151 2.10 5.99 11.61
CA LEU A 151 2.66 4.67 11.94
C LEU A 151 3.58 4.73 13.16
N ARG A 152 4.43 5.76 13.27
CA ARG A 152 5.25 5.99 14.46
C ARG A 152 4.40 6.10 15.73
N GLN A 153 3.30 6.84 15.65
CA GLN A 153 2.37 6.99 16.77
C GLN A 153 1.69 5.67 17.13
N ILE A 154 1.21 4.92 16.13
CA ILE A 154 0.59 3.59 16.33
C ILE A 154 1.57 2.64 17.03
N VAL A 155 2.82 2.58 16.55
CA VAL A 155 3.85 1.72 17.14
C VAL A 155 4.06 2.07 18.61
N ARG A 156 4.24 3.36 18.93
CA ARG A 156 4.51 3.83 20.30
C ARG A 156 3.31 3.63 21.23
N ASP A 157 2.12 4.05 20.80
CA ASP A 157 0.95 4.19 21.69
C ASP A 157 0.08 2.93 21.75
N LYS A 158 0.18 2.04 20.75
CA LYS A 158 -0.69 0.86 20.62
C LYS A 158 0.08 -0.45 20.56
N LEU A 159 1.15 -0.53 19.77
CA LEU A 159 1.84 -1.81 19.57
C LEU A 159 2.85 -2.16 20.66
N LYS A 160 3.67 -1.21 21.10
CA LYS A 160 4.61 -1.43 22.22
C LYS A 160 3.90 -1.94 23.49
N PRO A 161 2.73 -1.39 23.89
CA PRO A 161 1.95 -1.94 25.01
C PRO A 161 1.52 -3.41 24.85
N ILE A 162 1.16 -3.84 23.63
CA ILE A 162 0.76 -5.24 23.34
C ILE A 162 1.96 -6.19 23.50
N LEU A 163 3.15 -5.72 23.16
CA LEU A 163 4.37 -6.49 23.28
C LEU A 163 4.87 -6.54 24.73
N ASN A 164 4.60 -5.51 25.54
CA ASN A 164 4.99 -5.45 26.95
C ASN A 164 6.49 -5.77 27.20
N GLY A 165 7.36 -5.31 26.28
CA GLY A 165 8.80 -5.58 26.32
C GLY A 165 9.23 -6.96 25.83
N GLU A 166 8.30 -7.82 25.43
CA GLU A 166 8.59 -9.13 24.85
C GLU A 166 8.93 -9.02 23.35
N GLN A 167 9.76 -9.94 22.89
CA GLN A 167 10.02 -10.14 21.46
C GLN A 167 8.79 -10.75 20.77
N LEU A 168 8.48 -10.29 19.55
CA LEU A 168 7.42 -10.88 18.75
C LEU A 168 7.96 -12.06 17.93
N LYS A 169 8.02 -13.23 18.57
CA LYS A 169 8.36 -14.49 17.90
C LYS A 169 7.11 -15.13 17.30
N ILE A 170 7.20 -15.56 16.05
CA ILE A 170 6.11 -16.17 15.33
C ILE A 170 6.57 -17.43 14.59
N GLN A 171 5.68 -18.41 14.48
CA GLN A 171 5.85 -19.52 13.55
C GLN A 171 5.21 -19.15 12.21
N VAL A 172 5.91 -19.41 11.10
CA VAL A 172 5.32 -19.36 9.75
C VAL A 172 5.22 -20.77 9.21
N LYS A 173 4.00 -21.28 9.06
CA LYS A 173 3.77 -22.66 8.62
C LYS A 173 2.45 -22.82 7.90
N GLY A 174 2.44 -23.77 6.98
CA GLY A 174 1.28 -24.19 6.22
C GLY A 174 0.93 -23.22 5.09
N LEU A 175 0.54 -23.81 3.96
CA LEU A 175 0.20 -23.11 2.74
C LEU A 175 -1.31 -23.04 2.51
N ARG A 176 -1.73 -21.96 1.87
CA ARG A 176 -3.08 -21.67 1.42
C ARG A 176 -3.01 -20.95 0.07
N HIS A 177 -4.15 -20.76 -0.58
CA HIS A 177 -4.23 -19.98 -1.82
C HIS A 177 -5.30 -18.89 -1.78
N PHE A 178 -5.15 -17.92 -2.67
CA PHE A 178 -6.23 -17.06 -3.15
C PHE A 178 -6.40 -17.28 -4.65
N GLY A 179 -7.61 -17.07 -5.17
CA GLY A 179 -7.93 -17.28 -6.57
C GLY A 179 -9.32 -17.88 -6.72
N GLY A 180 -9.44 -18.87 -7.59
CA GLY A 180 -10.61 -19.75 -7.66
C GLY A 180 -10.75 -20.63 -6.42
N GLU A 181 -11.85 -21.37 -6.37
CA GLU A 181 -12.19 -22.27 -5.25
C GLU A 181 -11.18 -23.41 -5.13
N GLU A 182 -10.77 -23.98 -6.26
CA GLU A 182 -9.85 -25.11 -6.32
C GLU A 182 -8.37 -24.69 -6.39
N PRO A 183 -7.44 -25.50 -5.84
CA PRO A 183 -5.99 -25.33 -6.01
C PRO A 183 -5.53 -25.18 -7.47
N SER A 184 -6.21 -25.84 -8.40
CA SER A 184 -5.92 -25.78 -9.84
C SER A 184 -6.17 -24.40 -10.46
N MET A 185 -6.89 -23.53 -9.74
CA MET A 185 -7.24 -22.17 -10.12
C MET A 185 -6.66 -21.16 -9.13
N ALA A 186 -5.47 -21.41 -8.60
CA ALA A 186 -4.79 -20.48 -7.71
C ALA A 186 -4.23 -19.27 -8.48
N ARG A 187 -4.25 -18.10 -7.84
CA ARG A 187 -3.57 -16.88 -8.30
C ARG A 187 -2.42 -16.49 -7.38
N VAL A 188 -2.57 -16.81 -6.11
CA VAL A 188 -1.59 -16.54 -5.08
C VAL A 188 -1.50 -17.79 -4.23
N VAL A 189 -0.29 -18.30 -4.00
CA VAL A 189 -0.01 -19.27 -2.95
C VAL A 189 0.71 -18.53 -1.84
N TRP A 190 0.33 -18.77 -0.59
CA TRP A 190 0.84 -18.02 0.55
C TRP A 190 0.93 -18.88 1.80
N ALA A 191 1.87 -18.53 2.67
CA ALA A 191 2.03 -19.13 3.98
C ALA A 191 1.35 -18.30 5.07
N LYS A 192 0.81 -18.97 6.09
CA LYS A 192 0.15 -18.32 7.23
C LYS A 192 1.06 -18.26 8.45
N SER A 193 0.67 -17.42 9.41
CA SER A 193 1.15 -17.48 10.79
C SER A 193 -0.04 -17.55 11.73
N ASP A 194 -0.05 -18.53 12.63
CA ASP A 194 -1.12 -18.69 13.63
C ASP A 194 -0.81 -17.89 14.92
N CYS A 195 -0.25 -16.69 14.78
CA CYS A 195 0.06 -15.80 15.91
C CYS A 195 -1.05 -14.77 16.13
N GLY A 196 -1.83 -14.95 17.21
CA GLY A 196 -2.91 -14.04 17.58
C GLY A 196 -2.43 -12.60 17.83
N LYS A 197 -1.28 -12.44 18.52
CA LYS A 197 -0.68 -11.13 18.81
C LYS A 197 -0.29 -10.38 17.53
N LEU A 198 0.33 -11.07 16.56
CA LEU A 198 0.66 -10.51 15.25
C LEU A 198 -0.60 -10.05 14.50
N GLN A 199 -1.65 -10.86 14.50
CA GLN A 199 -2.91 -10.57 13.84
C GLN A 199 -3.66 -9.39 14.48
N GLU A 200 -3.62 -9.28 15.82
CA GLU A 200 -4.16 -8.14 16.56
C GLU A 200 -3.42 -6.85 16.20
N MET A 201 -2.08 -6.88 16.22
CA MET A 201 -1.26 -5.72 15.84
C MET A 201 -1.56 -5.27 14.40
N ALA A 202 -1.64 -6.21 13.46
CA ALA A 202 -1.97 -5.92 12.06
C ALA A 202 -3.35 -5.26 11.91
N GLN A 203 -4.34 -5.75 12.65
CA GLN A 203 -5.69 -5.19 12.63
C GLN A 203 -5.71 -3.76 13.16
N ILE A 204 -5.04 -3.50 14.30
CA ILE A 204 -4.93 -2.15 14.88
C ILE A 204 -4.28 -1.18 13.90
N ILE A 205 -3.19 -1.59 13.24
CA ILE A 205 -2.53 -0.77 12.23
C ILE A 205 -3.50 -0.43 11.09
N ALA A 206 -4.22 -1.43 10.56
CA ALA A 206 -5.18 -1.19 9.49
C ALA A 206 -6.32 -0.26 9.93
N ASP A 207 -6.87 -0.45 11.13
CA ASP A 207 -7.96 0.35 11.68
C ASP A 207 -7.54 1.82 11.88
N GLU A 208 -6.38 2.08 12.48
CA GLU A 208 -5.87 3.43 12.68
C GLU A 208 -5.47 4.08 11.35
N MET A 209 -4.85 3.33 10.43
CA MET A 209 -4.47 3.88 9.13
C MET A 209 -5.69 4.25 8.27
N ARG A 210 -6.84 3.57 8.40
CA ARG A 210 -8.09 3.97 7.72
C ARG A 210 -8.55 5.37 8.11
N LYS A 211 -8.32 5.79 9.36
CA LYS A 211 -8.69 7.14 9.86
C LYS A 211 -7.87 8.25 9.19
N THR A 212 -6.73 7.92 8.59
CA THR A 212 -5.86 8.90 7.92
C THR A 212 -6.36 9.35 6.55
N GLY A 213 -7.28 8.57 5.93
CA GLY A 213 -7.71 8.77 4.54
C GLY A 213 -6.70 8.29 3.48
N LEU A 214 -5.57 7.68 3.89
CA LEU A 214 -4.51 7.23 2.98
C LEU A 214 -4.69 5.78 2.50
N THR A 215 -5.75 5.09 2.90
CA THR A 215 -6.03 3.70 2.51
C THR A 215 -7.52 3.45 2.28
N SER A 216 -7.84 2.31 1.68
CA SER A 216 -9.21 1.88 1.45
C SER A 216 -9.86 1.32 2.72
N ASN A 217 -11.14 1.61 2.89
CA ASN A 217 -12.00 1.05 3.93
C ASN A 217 -12.77 -0.21 3.49
N LYS A 218 -12.47 -0.78 2.32
CA LYS A 218 -13.25 -1.91 1.75
C LYS A 218 -13.05 -3.24 2.49
N ARG A 219 -11.90 -3.45 3.13
CA ARG A 219 -11.60 -4.68 3.86
C ARG A 219 -11.63 -4.37 5.33
N GLU A 220 -12.56 -4.99 6.06
CA GLU A 220 -12.67 -4.84 7.51
C GLU A 220 -11.56 -5.61 8.23
N LYS A 221 -11.37 -6.89 7.87
CA LYS A 221 -10.37 -7.77 8.48
C LYS A 221 -9.07 -7.84 7.67
N VAL A 222 -7.92 -7.79 8.35
CA VAL A 222 -6.62 -8.09 7.75
C VAL A 222 -6.43 -9.60 7.66
N THR A 223 -6.12 -10.11 6.47
CA THR A 223 -5.64 -11.49 6.30
C THR A 223 -4.13 -11.44 6.13
N LEU A 224 -3.38 -11.73 7.20
CA LEU A 224 -1.93 -11.83 7.11
C LEU A 224 -1.55 -13.07 6.28
N HIS A 225 -0.76 -12.84 5.24
CA HIS A 225 -0.29 -13.88 4.35
C HIS A 225 1.12 -13.53 3.85
N MET A 226 2.04 -14.48 3.96
CA MET A 226 3.34 -14.38 3.31
C MET A 226 3.18 -14.96 1.92
N THR A 227 3.12 -14.10 0.91
CA THR A 227 3.01 -14.58 -0.48
C THR A 227 4.28 -15.35 -0.84
N VAL A 228 4.11 -16.56 -1.40
CA VAL A 228 5.21 -17.36 -1.93
C VAL A 228 5.15 -17.44 -3.45
N ILE A 229 3.96 -17.53 -4.03
CA ILE A 229 3.76 -17.51 -5.49
C ILE A 229 2.66 -16.50 -5.82
N ASN A 230 2.83 -15.71 -6.89
CA ASN A 230 1.83 -14.77 -7.37
C ASN A 230 1.86 -14.64 -8.90
N THR A 231 0.76 -15.02 -9.54
CA THR A 231 0.63 -15.02 -11.01
C THR A 231 0.70 -13.64 -11.64
N THR A 232 0.58 -12.57 -10.85
CA THR A 232 0.73 -11.19 -11.33
C THR A 232 2.14 -10.90 -11.88
N TYR A 233 3.15 -11.64 -11.41
CA TYR A 233 4.55 -11.55 -11.85
C TYR A 233 4.88 -12.43 -13.05
N SER A 234 3.89 -13.18 -13.54
CA SER A 234 4.08 -14.01 -14.70
C SER A 234 4.53 -13.19 -15.90
N LYS A 235 5.52 -13.73 -16.61
CA LYS A 235 5.92 -13.27 -17.93
C LYS A 235 4.85 -13.74 -18.92
N GLU A 236 3.83 -12.95 -19.17
CA GLU A 236 3.05 -13.12 -20.40
C GLU A 236 3.97 -12.73 -21.57
N GLU A 237 4.13 -13.60 -22.57
CA GLU A 237 4.58 -13.22 -23.91
C GLU A 237 3.52 -12.27 -24.49
N GLY A 238 3.73 -10.97 -24.27
CA GLY A 238 2.82 -9.92 -24.67
C GLY A 238 3.54 -8.58 -24.59
N GLU A 239 4.40 -8.37 -25.60
CA GLU A 239 5.03 -7.13 -26.04
C GLU A 239 5.38 -6.08 -24.96
N GLU A 240 6.68 -5.87 -24.78
CA GLU A 240 7.22 -4.56 -24.42
C GLU A 240 6.73 -3.52 -25.43
N ILE A 241 5.54 -2.97 -25.23
CA ILE A 241 5.20 -1.69 -25.84
C ILE A 241 5.87 -0.64 -24.97
N ILE A 242 7.08 -0.26 -25.36
CA ILE A 242 7.63 1.06 -25.06
C ILE A 242 6.67 2.06 -25.70
N GLN A 243 5.68 2.54 -24.93
CA GLN A 243 4.82 3.64 -25.36
C GLN A 243 5.42 4.94 -24.82
N GLU A 244 6.22 5.58 -25.68
CA GLU A 244 6.50 7.00 -25.56
C GLU A 244 5.19 7.79 -25.50
N VAL A 245 5.10 8.65 -24.47
CA VAL A 245 4.23 9.83 -24.34
C VAL A 245 2.71 9.58 -24.44
N GLY A 246 2.08 9.44 -23.27
CA GLY A 246 0.88 10.23 -22.99
C GLY A 246 -0.51 9.59 -23.10
N GLN A 247 -0.65 8.28 -23.30
CA GLN A 247 -1.95 7.60 -23.16
C GLN A 247 -1.82 6.24 -22.47
N VAL A 248 -2.21 6.17 -21.19
CA VAL A 248 -2.31 4.91 -20.46
C VAL A 248 -3.55 4.17 -20.93
N THR A 249 -3.45 3.39 -22.00
CA THR A 249 -4.42 2.31 -22.24
C THR A 249 -3.87 1.05 -21.58
N SER A 250 -4.33 0.76 -20.37
CA SER A 250 -4.01 -0.50 -19.71
C SER A 250 -4.70 -1.62 -20.48
N ALA A 251 -3.98 -2.32 -21.37
CA ALA A 251 -4.39 -3.66 -21.77
C ALA A 251 -4.66 -4.43 -20.47
N MET A 252 -5.87 -4.96 -20.32
CA MET A 252 -6.21 -5.78 -19.16
C MET A 252 -5.31 -7.02 -19.24
N LYS A 253 -4.27 -7.09 -18.40
CA LYS A 253 -3.57 -8.36 -18.14
C LYS A 253 -4.65 -9.41 -17.89
N LYS A 254 -4.68 -10.47 -18.70
CA LYS A 254 -5.67 -11.53 -18.50
C LYS A 254 -5.47 -12.08 -17.10
N THR A 255 -6.56 -12.42 -16.43
CA THR A 255 -6.46 -13.04 -15.11
C THR A 255 -5.82 -14.41 -15.30
N ARG A 256 -4.54 -14.54 -14.92
CA ARG A 256 -3.80 -15.79 -14.99
C ARG A 256 -3.98 -16.59 -13.71
N PHE A 257 -4.28 -17.87 -13.88
CA PHE A 257 -4.29 -18.88 -12.83
C PHE A 257 -3.10 -19.82 -12.99
N ILE A 258 -2.74 -20.52 -11.92
CA ILE A 258 -1.79 -21.63 -11.92
C ILE A 258 -2.43 -22.83 -11.25
N ASP A 259 -2.03 -24.02 -11.69
CA ASP A 259 -2.33 -25.23 -10.96
C ASP A 259 -1.37 -25.39 -9.79
N ALA A 260 -1.86 -25.10 -8.58
CA ALA A 260 -1.10 -25.25 -7.34
C ALA A 260 -1.42 -26.55 -6.61
N THR A 261 -2.10 -27.51 -7.24
CA THR A 261 -2.57 -28.76 -6.59
C THR A 261 -1.40 -29.54 -6.01
N ALA A 262 -0.40 -29.90 -6.83
CA ALA A 262 0.78 -30.65 -6.37
C ALA A 262 1.54 -29.92 -5.25
N ILE A 263 1.65 -28.59 -5.36
CA ILE A 263 2.30 -27.75 -4.35
C ILE A 263 1.53 -27.82 -3.03
N LEU A 264 0.21 -27.62 -3.07
CA LEU A 264 -0.63 -27.58 -1.87
C LEU A 264 -0.86 -28.96 -1.26
N GLU A 265 -0.78 -30.05 -2.03
CA GLU A 265 -0.84 -31.42 -1.50
C GLU A 265 0.46 -31.80 -0.78
N MET A 266 1.62 -31.56 -1.41
CA MET A 266 2.93 -31.92 -0.87
C MET A 266 3.36 -31.01 0.30
N PHE A 267 3.09 -29.71 0.19
CA PHE A 267 3.63 -28.68 1.07
C PHE A 267 2.55 -28.02 1.94
N LYS A 268 1.37 -28.64 2.07
CA LYS A 268 0.21 -28.10 2.82
C LYS A 268 0.58 -27.58 4.21
N ASP A 269 1.39 -28.35 4.92
CA ASP A 269 1.80 -28.11 6.30
C ASP A 269 3.29 -27.78 6.41
N TYR A 270 3.90 -27.33 5.30
CA TYR A 270 5.32 -26.97 5.26
C TYR A 270 5.65 -25.93 6.32
N ASP A 271 6.73 -26.18 7.04
CA ASP A 271 7.16 -25.31 8.12
C ASP A 271 8.37 -24.48 7.67
N PHE A 272 8.17 -23.16 7.56
CA PHE A 272 9.24 -22.22 7.20
C PHE A 272 10.12 -21.86 8.40
N GLY A 273 9.68 -22.19 9.63
CA GLY A 273 10.41 -21.94 10.86
C GLY A 273 9.85 -20.78 11.70
N GLU A 274 10.52 -20.56 12.82
CA GLU A 274 10.28 -19.45 13.73
C GLU A 274 11.10 -18.22 13.31
N ILE A 275 10.51 -17.04 13.45
CA ILE A 275 11.18 -15.76 13.20
C ILE A 275 10.76 -14.72 14.23
N GLU A 276 11.69 -13.85 14.62
CA GLU A 276 11.41 -12.66 15.40
C GLU A 276 11.12 -11.47 14.48
N ILE A 277 9.96 -10.85 14.66
CA ILE A 277 9.62 -9.59 13.97
C ILE A 277 9.93 -8.44 14.92
N ASP A 278 10.95 -7.65 14.61
CA ASP A 278 11.41 -6.53 15.44
C ASP A 278 10.93 -5.16 14.93
N GLN A 279 10.35 -5.10 13.73
CA GLN A 279 10.04 -3.84 13.06
C GLN A 279 8.86 -3.92 12.09
N ILE A 280 8.37 -2.73 11.74
CA ILE A 280 7.36 -2.49 10.72
C ILE A 280 7.87 -1.45 9.71
N ARG A 281 7.51 -1.62 8.43
CA ARG A 281 7.97 -0.73 7.35
C ARG A 281 6.84 -0.22 6.49
N ILE A 282 6.98 1.02 6.01
CA ILE A 282 6.23 1.55 4.86
C ILE A 282 7.13 1.39 3.64
N CYS A 283 6.63 0.70 2.62
CA CYS A 283 7.40 0.37 1.43
C CYS A 283 6.68 0.78 0.15
N GLN A 284 7.47 1.15 -0.86
CA GLN A 284 6.97 1.45 -2.20
C GLN A 284 6.66 0.16 -2.96
N MET A 285 5.48 0.10 -3.60
CA MET A 285 5.07 -1.01 -4.44
C MET A 285 5.84 -1.01 -5.78
N GLY A 286 6.17 -2.20 -6.28
CA GLY A 286 6.76 -2.38 -7.62
C GLY A 286 8.24 -2.01 -7.74
N GLY A 287 8.80 -1.26 -6.79
CA GLY A 287 10.23 -0.93 -6.77
C GLY A 287 11.12 -2.07 -6.25
N THR A 288 12.42 -1.94 -6.53
CA THR A 288 13.49 -2.75 -5.95
C THR A 288 14.58 -1.78 -5.47
N ASP A 289 14.95 -1.89 -4.21
CA ASP A 289 16.07 -1.12 -3.65
C ASP A 289 17.41 -1.69 -4.15
N GLU A 290 18.33 -0.83 -4.58
CA GLU A 290 19.56 -1.26 -5.24
C GLU A 290 20.50 -2.03 -4.31
N TYR A 291 20.49 -1.72 -3.01
CA TYR A 291 21.41 -2.29 -2.03
C TYR A 291 20.84 -3.53 -1.38
N THR A 292 19.63 -3.42 -0.83
CA THR A 292 18.97 -4.51 -0.10
C THR A 292 18.31 -5.52 -1.03
N LYS A 293 18.09 -5.16 -2.30
CA LYS A 293 17.28 -5.91 -3.29
C LYS A 293 15.82 -6.14 -2.86
N GLY A 294 15.41 -5.60 -1.70
CA GLY A 294 14.05 -5.64 -1.20
C GLY A 294 13.18 -4.52 -1.77
N TYR A 295 12.06 -4.22 -1.12
CA TYR A 295 11.24 -3.06 -1.47
C TYR A 295 11.89 -1.76 -0.98
N PRO A 296 11.87 -0.67 -1.78
CA PRO A 296 12.27 0.65 -1.32
C PRO A 296 11.47 1.04 -0.07
N THR A 297 12.18 1.43 0.99
CA THR A 297 11.59 1.70 2.30
C THR A 297 11.46 3.20 2.51
N VAL A 298 10.23 3.67 2.71
CA VAL A 298 9.90 5.07 3.01
C VAL A 298 10.13 5.36 4.50
N SER A 299 9.68 4.45 5.37
CA SER A 299 9.90 4.54 6.81
C SER A 299 9.98 3.17 7.47
N MET A 300 10.63 3.16 8.63
CA MET A 300 10.89 1.97 9.43
C MET A 300 10.74 2.33 10.90
N HIS A 301 10.04 1.49 11.65
CA HIS A 301 9.82 1.66 13.08
C HIS A 301 10.05 0.34 13.81
N LYS A 302 10.97 0.33 14.77
CA LYS A 302 11.23 -0.84 15.61
C LYS A 302 10.27 -0.90 16.79
N PHE A 303 9.99 -2.11 17.26
CA PHE A 303 9.22 -2.34 18.48
C PHE A 303 10.04 -2.12 19.75
N VAL A 304 11.34 -2.37 19.68
CA VAL A 304 12.31 -2.14 20.76
C VAL A 304 13.28 -1.04 20.30
N GLU A 305 13.74 -0.20 21.23
CA GLU A 305 14.75 0.84 20.95
C GLU A 305 16.15 0.25 20.81
#